data_AF-A0A3M1TLV1-F1
#
_entry.id   AF-A0A3M1TLV1-F1
#
_cell.length_a   1.000
_cell.length_b   1.000
_cell.length_c   1.000
_cell.angle_alpha   90.00
_cell.angle_beta   90.00
_cell.angle_gamma   90.00
#
_symmetry.space_group_name_H-M   'P 1'
#
loop_
_entity.id
_entity.type
_entity.pdbx_description
1 polymer ?
#
loop_
_entity_poly.entity_id
_entity_poly.type
_entity_poly.pdbx_seq_one_letter_code
_entity_poly.pdbx_strand_id
1 'polypeptide(L)'
;MADGDSALGQLLVERNLMTEEQLQTALEFQSTLGGDLRSIVIKLGYVKDSVLANLVASEEHVEAASEEITADMVDFEAVEQIPREVLEKHLCLPLRSGGPDLVLAMADPNDLNAIEEVQFLVNRSVEPAVATKHAIRKALNQLHELKRQAQTMPPPVARVPADKLRRLQDTPLEQLFRAYLLLRAERGELSVDDLLDRVDKLS
;
A
#
# COMPACT_ATOMS: atom_id res chain seq x y z
N MET A 1 -22.92 -16.00 -15.01
CA MET A 1 -21.69 -15.85 -14.20
C MET A 1 -21.62 -16.87 -13.05
N ALA A 2 -22.33 -18.01 -13.10
CA ALA A 2 -22.33 -19.01 -12.02
C ALA A 2 -21.16 -20.02 -12.11
N ASP A 3 -20.52 -20.16 -13.28
CA ASP A 3 -19.55 -21.23 -13.51
C ASP A 3 -18.19 -20.98 -12.83
N GLY A 4 -17.77 -19.72 -12.68
CA GLY A 4 -16.47 -19.38 -12.07
C GLY A 4 -16.43 -19.63 -10.55
N ASP A 5 -17.54 -19.37 -9.85
CA ASP A 5 -17.63 -19.58 -8.39
C ASP A 5 -17.68 -21.06 -8.05
N SER A 6 -18.43 -21.85 -8.84
CA SER A 6 -18.53 -23.29 -8.62
C SER A 6 -17.20 -24.01 -8.90
N ALA A 7 -16.45 -23.57 -9.91
CA ALA A 7 -15.13 -24.11 -10.22
C ALA A 7 -14.11 -23.82 -9.10
N LEU A 8 -14.11 -22.59 -8.57
CA LEU A 8 -13.22 -22.21 -7.47
C LEU A 8 -13.56 -22.98 -6.18
N GLY A 9 -14.86 -23.15 -5.88
CA GLY A 9 -15.30 -23.93 -4.74
C GLY A 9 -14.83 -25.37 -4.80
N GLN A 10 -14.95 -26.02 -5.96
CA GLN A 10 -14.45 -27.38 -6.17
C GLN A 10 -12.93 -27.44 -6.04
N LEU A 11 -12.20 -26.48 -6.62
CA LEU A 11 -10.75 -26.40 -6.51
C LEU A 11 -10.28 -26.30 -5.05
N LEU A 12 -10.98 -25.54 -4.20
CA LEU A 12 -10.67 -25.45 -2.77
C LEU A 12 -10.83 -26.80 -2.05
N VAL A 13 -11.84 -27.57 -2.41
CA VAL A 13 -12.06 -28.91 -1.87
C VAL A 13 -10.98 -29.87 -2.36
N GLU A 14 -10.66 -29.86 -3.65
CA GLU A 14 -9.60 -30.69 -4.26
C GLU A 14 -8.22 -30.44 -3.63
N ARG A 15 -7.92 -29.18 -3.30
CA ARG A 15 -6.67 -28.79 -2.62
C ARG A 15 -6.70 -29.02 -1.10
N ASN A 16 -7.75 -29.66 -0.56
CA ASN A 16 -7.97 -29.88 0.87
C ASN A 16 -7.96 -28.59 1.71
N LEU A 17 -8.33 -27.46 1.11
CA LEU A 17 -8.41 -26.17 1.79
C LEU A 17 -9.77 -25.97 2.48
N MET A 18 -10.78 -26.73 2.05
CA MET A 18 -12.10 -26.80 2.70
C MET A 18 -12.75 -28.16 2.48
N THR A 19 -13.76 -28.51 3.28
CA THR A 19 -14.54 -29.74 3.09
C THR A 19 -15.73 -29.51 2.15
N GLU A 20 -16.25 -30.60 1.59
CA GLU A 20 -17.44 -30.55 0.73
C GLU A 20 -18.68 -30.03 1.49
N GLU A 21 -18.79 -30.36 2.79
CA GLU A 21 -19.82 -29.81 3.69
C GLU A 21 -19.68 -28.29 3.88
N GLN A 22 -18.44 -27.80 4.03
CA GLN A 22 -18.16 -26.36 4.13
C GLN A 22 -18.48 -25.62 2.83
N LEU A 23 -18.16 -26.22 1.68
CA LEU A 23 -18.52 -25.69 0.38
C LEU A 23 -20.03 -25.59 0.21
N GLN A 24 -20.76 -26.66 0.54
CA GLN A 24 -22.23 -26.68 0.47
C GLN A 24 -22.84 -25.56 1.34
N THR A 25 -22.35 -25.42 2.57
CA THR A 25 -22.77 -24.36 3.49
C THR A 25 -22.49 -22.97 2.89
N ALA A 26 -21.31 -22.75 2.31
CA ALA A 26 -20.97 -21.48 1.70
C ALA A 26 -21.84 -21.14 0.48
N LEU A 27 -22.21 -22.12 -0.35
CA LEU A 27 -23.13 -21.96 -1.48
C LEU A 27 -24.56 -21.66 -1.02
N GLU A 28 -25.03 -22.26 0.07
CA GLU A 28 -26.31 -21.93 0.70
C GLU A 28 -26.34 -20.48 1.19
N PHE A 29 -25.27 -20.03 1.87
CA PHE A 29 -25.13 -18.63 2.26
C PHE A 29 -25.07 -17.70 1.03
N GLN A 30 -24.39 -18.10 -0.04
CA GLN A 30 -24.31 -17.34 -1.29
C GLN A 30 -25.67 -17.18 -1.95
N SER A 31 -26.45 -18.25 -2.05
CA SER A 31 -27.79 -18.21 -2.64
C SER A 31 -28.76 -17.37 -1.80
N THR A 32 -28.59 -17.33 -0.48
CA THR A 32 -29.45 -16.57 0.43
C THR A 32 -29.10 -15.08 0.49
N LEU A 33 -27.81 -14.76 0.66
CA LEU A 33 -27.32 -13.39 0.88
C LEU A 33 -26.89 -12.68 -0.40
N GLY A 34 -26.63 -13.44 -1.48
CA GLY A 34 -25.95 -12.95 -2.66
C GLY A 34 -24.46 -12.65 -2.43
N GLY A 35 -23.74 -12.37 -3.51
CA GLY A 35 -22.32 -11.95 -3.50
C GLY A 35 -21.34 -13.06 -3.90
N ASP A 36 -20.05 -12.76 -3.79
CA ASP A 36 -18.96 -13.64 -4.24
C ASP A 36 -18.70 -14.79 -3.25
N LEU A 37 -18.58 -16.02 -3.75
CA LEU A 37 -18.25 -17.19 -2.94
C LEU A 37 -16.96 -16.98 -2.14
N ARG A 38 -15.92 -16.40 -2.77
CA ARG A 38 -14.64 -16.03 -2.12
C ARG A 38 -14.85 -15.23 -0.83
N SER A 39 -15.72 -14.21 -0.89
CA SER A 39 -15.98 -13.35 0.26
C SER A 39 -16.71 -14.09 1.39
N ILE A 40 -17.58 -15.04 1.04
CA ILE A 40 -18.38 -15.82 1.99
C ILE A 40 -17.50 -16.82 2.71
N VAL A 41 -16.63 -17.56 2.00
CA VAL A 41 -15.76 -18.57 2.61
C VAL A 41 -14.74 -17.95 3.57
N ILE A 42 -14.29 -16.71 3.29
CA ILE A 42 -13.44 -15.94 4.22
C ILE A 42 -14.27 -15.53 5.45
N LYS A 43 -15.48 -14.99 5.27
CA LYS A 43 -16.34 -14.55 6.39
C LYS A 43 -16.75 -15.69 7.31
N LEU A 44 -16.96 -16.88 6.76
CA LEU A 44 -17.25 -18.10 7.52
C LEU A 44 -16.00 -18.69 8.21
N GLY A 45 -14.82 -18.16 7.91
CA GLY A 45 -13.55 -18.59 8.50
C GLY A 45 -13.03 -19.93 7.97
N TYR A 46 -13.57 -20.41 6.83
CA TYR A 46 -13.15 -21.68 6.23
C TYR A 46 -11.77 -21.56 5.58
N VAL A 47 -11.53 -20.43 4.90
CA VAL A 47 -10.27 -20.19 4.19
C VAL A 47 -9.76 -18.79 4.50
N LYS A 48 -8.45 -18.65 4.68
CA LYS A 48 -7.80 -17.34 4.84
C LYS A 48 -7.71 -16.62 3.49
N ASP A 49 -7.80 -15.30 3.52
CA ASP A 49 -7.71 -14.45 2.32
C ASP A 49 -6.38 -14.67 1.56
N SER A 50 -5.26 -14.82 2.27
CA SER A 50 -3.96 -15.07 1.64
C SER A 50 -3.84 -16.43 0.97
N VAL A 51 -4.52 -17.46 1.50
CA VAL A 51 -4.56 -18.79 0.88
C VAL A 51 -5.31 -18.73 -0.45
N LEU A 52 -6.40 -17.96 -0.52
CA LEU A 52 -7.14 -17.74 -1.76
C LEU A 52 -6.31 -16.96 -2.78
N ALA A 53 -5.61 -15.90 -2.36
CA ALA A 53 -4.74 -15.14 -3.26
C ALA A 53 -3.65 -16.02 -3.87
N ASN A 54 -3.00 -16.86 -3.06
CA ASN A 54 -1.98 -17.82 -3.54
C ASN A 54 -2.56 -18.86 -4.49
N LEU A 55 -3.78 -19.35 -4.22
CA LEU A 55 -4.45 -20.31 -5.10
C LEU A 55 -4.73 -19.68 -6.47
N VAL A 56 -5.31 -18.48 -6.50
CA VAL A 56 -5.60 -17.76 -7.75
C VAL A 56 -4.32 -17.46 -8.53
N ALA A 57 -3.27 -16.97 -7.86
CA ALA A 57 -1.96 -16.78 -8.48
C ALA A 57 -1.43 -18.07 -9.13
N SER A 58 -1.56 -19.21 -8.44
CA SER A 58 -1.08 -20.49 -8.98
C SER A 58 -1.87 -21.00 -10.18
N GLU A 59 -3.19 -20.79 -10.22
CA GLU A 59 -4.03 -21.22 -11.35
C GLU A 59 -3.85 -20.33 -12.57
N GLU A 60 -3.74 -19.01 -12.35
CA GLU A 60 -3.58 -18.02 -13.42
C GLU A 60 -2.12 -17.87 -13.89
N HIS A 61 -1.18 -18.58 -13.26
CA HIS A 61 0.26 -18.49 -13.53
C HIS A 61 0.82 -17.07 -13.36
N VAL A 62 0.30 -16.35 -12.36
CA VAL A 62 0.67 -14.97 -12.02
C VAL A 62 1.35 -14.95 -10.65
N GLU A 63 2.23 -13.98 -10.40
CA GLU A 63 2.85 -13.83 -9.08
C GLU A 63 1.83 -13.41 -8.01
N ALA A 64 1.97 -13.98 -6.81
CA ALA A 64 1.25 -13.50 -5.63
C ALA A 64 2.02 -12.32 -5.03
N ALA A 65 1.36 -11.17 -4.93
CA ALA A 65 1.89 -10.03 -4.20
C ALA A 65 1.92 -10.33 -2.69
N SER A 66 2.77 -9.60 -1.96
CA SER A 66 2.91 -9.77 -0.52
C SER A 66 1.58 -9.57 0.22
N GLU A 67 1.37 -10.34 1.30
CA GLU A 67 0.16 -10.26 2.14
C GLU A 67 -0.03 -8.86 2.74
N GLU A 68 1.07 -8.12 2.93
CA GLU A 68 1.06 -6.71 3.29
C GLU A 68 1.79 -5.91 2.22
N ILE A 69 1.12 -4.87 1.72
CA ILE A 69 1.72 -3.91 0.80
C ILE A 69 2.09 -2.66 1.60
N THR A 70 3.38 -2.44 1.79
CA THR A 70 3.92 -1.28 2.51
C THR A 70 4.26 -0.15 1.53
N ALA A 71 4.37 1.08 2.05
CA ALA A 71 4.60 2.28 1.24
C ALA A 71 5.90 2.21 0.40
N ASP A 72 6.94 1.54 0.89
CA ASP A 72 8.20 1.32 0.18
C ASP A 72 8.07 0.39 -1.03
N MET A 73 7.05 -0.47 -1.06
CA MET A 73 6.77 -1.35 -2.20
C MET A 73 5.99 -0.64 -3.31
N VAL A 74 5.36 0.49 -3.02
CA VAL A 74 4.49 1.21 -3.96
C VAL A 74 5.32 2.05 -4.94
N ASP A 75 4.94 2.02 -6.22
CA ASP A 75 5.44 2.94 -7.23
C ASP A 75 4.64 4.27 -7.16
N PHE A 76 5.18 5.24 -6.42
CA PHE A 76 4.54 6.54 -6.22
C PHE A 76 4.41 7.36 -7.51
N GLU A 77 5.31 7.18 -8.48
CA GLU A 77 5.25 7.89 -9.75
C GLU A 77 4.07 7.40 -10.58
N ALA A 78 3.83 6.08 -10.60
CA ALA A 78 2.65 5.49 -11.21
C ALA A 78 1.36 5.89 -10.48
N VAL A 79 1.37 5.87 -9.14
CA VAL A 79 0.21 6.27 -8.31
C VAL A 79 -0.17 7.74 -8.49
N GLU A 80 0.77 8.63 -8.83
CA GLU A 80 0.45 10.03 -9.14
C GLU A 80 -0.20 10.23 -10.51
N GLN A 81 0.06 9.33 -11.46
CA GLN A 81 -0.53 9.38 -12.81
C GLN A 81 -1.93 8.78 -12.87
N ILE A 82 -2.25 7.86 -11.97
CA ILE A 82 -3.54 7.16 -11.96
C ILE A 82 -4.52 7.88 -11.03
N PRO A 83 -5.72 8.26 -11.51
CA PRO A 83 -6.76 8.81 -10.65
C PRO A 83 -7.14 7.84 -9.54
N ARG A 84 -7.38 8.37 -8.34
CA ARG A 84 -7.71 7.58 -7.15
C ARG A 84 -8.92 6.68 -7.39
N GLU A 85 -9.91 7.21 -8.10
CA GLU A 85 -11.17 6.51 -8.40
C GLU A 85 -10.91 5.23 -9.21
N VAL A 86 -9.89 5.23 -10.07
CA VAL A 86 -9.49 4.04 -10.85
C VAL A 86 -8.90 2.97 -9.94
N LEU A 87 -7.96 3.35 -9.07
CA LEU A 87 -7.34 2.43 -8.10
C LEU A 87 -8.37 1.81 -7.15
N GLU A 88 -9.34 2.61 -6.68
CA GLU A 88 -10.40 2.14 -5.78
C GLU A 88 -11.45 1.29 -6.49
N LYS A 89 -11.85 1.67 -7.72
CA LYS A 89 -12.83 0.95 -8.54
C LYS A 89 -12.32 -0.44 -8.90
N HIS A 90 -11.09 -0.52 -9.40
CA HIS A 90 -10.50 -1.79 -9.84
C HIS A 90 -9.81 -2.55 -8.71
N LEU A 91 -9.73 -1.98 -7.50
CA LEU A 91 -8.98 -2.54 -6.38
C LEU A 91 -7.60 -2.99 -6.84
N CYS A 92 -6.83 -2.04 -7.37
CA CYS A 92 -5.48 -2.26 -7.85
C CYS A 92 -4.49 -1.25 -7.27
N LEU A 93 -3.21 -1.62 -7.25
CA LEU A 93 -2.14 -0.76 -6.76
C LEU A 93 -0.81 -1.00 -7.50
N PRO A 94 -0.21 0.04 -8.10
CA PRO A 94 1.10 -0.04 -8.72
C PRO A 94 2.20 -0.35 -7.69
N LEU A 95 2.99 -1.38 -7.95
CA LEU A 95 4.15 -1.76 -7.16
C LEU A 95 5.44 -1.44 -7.92
N ARG A 96 6.51 -1.19 -7.16
CA ARG A 96 7.84 -1.06 -7.74
C ARG A 96 8.25 -2.39 -8.36
N SER A 97 8.80 -2.29 -9.55
CA SER A 97 9.42 -3.38 -10.25
C SER A 97 10.90 -3.08 -10.50
N GLY A 98 11.72 -4.13 -10.53
CA GLY A 98 13.12 -4.01 -10.95
C GLY A 98 13.30 -4.03 -12.47
N GLY A 99 12.22 -4.25 -13.21
CA GLY A 99 12.18 -4.41 -14.67
C GLY A 99 11.54 -3.23 -15.41
N PRO A 100 11.38 -3.35 -16.74
CA PRO A 100 10.73 -2.32 -17.55
C PRO A 100 9.22 -2.23 -17.27
N ASP A 101 8.60 -3.36 -16.97
CA ASP A 101 7.15 -3.48 -16.81
C ASP A 101 6.72 -3.10 -15.40
N LEU A 102 5.55 -2.47 -15.28
CA LEU A 102 4.96 -2.06 -14.00
C LEU A 102 4.22 -3.25 -13.40
N VAL A 103 4.60 -3.68 -12.20
CA VAL A 103 3.84 -4.70 -11.47
C VAL A 103 2.59 -4.05 -10.89
N LEU A 104 1.41 -4.61 -11.17
CA LEU A 104 0.14 -4.11 -10.67
C LEU A 104 -0.48 -5.14 -9.73
N ALA A 105 -0.49 -4.84 -8.43
CA ALA A 105 -1.20 -5.65 -7.45
C ALA A 105 -2.71 -5.51 -7.69
N MET A 106 -3.43 -6.61 -7.90
CA MET A 106 -4.85 -6.62 -8.27
C MET A 106 -5.61 -7.64 -7.44
N ALA A 107 -6.85 -7.27 -7.08
CA ALA A 107 -7.79 -8.22 -6.48
C ALA A 107 -8.30 -9.27 -7.48
N ASP A 108 -8.36 -8.89 -8.77
CA ASP A 108 -8.74 -9.76 -9.87
C ASP A 108 -7.74 -9.59 -11.03
N PRO A 109 -6.80 -10.54 -11.24
CA PRO A 109 -5.81 -10.44 -12.32
C PRO A 109 -6.42 -10.58 -13.72
N ASN A 110 -7.68 -11.03 -13.83
CA ASN A 110 -8.37 -11.21 -15.11
C ASN A 110 -9.19 -9.98 -15.54
N ASP A 111 -9.19 -8.90 -14.74
CA ASP A 111 -9.84 -7.65 -15.12
C ASP A 111 -9.00 -6.91 -16.18
N LEU A 112 -9.19 -7.32 -17.44
CA LEU A 112 -8.48 -6.73 -18.58
C LEU A 112 -8.74 -5.21 -18.71
N ASN A 113 -9.93 -4.73 -18.32
CA ASN A 113 -10.23 -3.30 -18.37
C ASN A 113 -9.34 -2.52 -17.39
N ALA A 114 -9.11 -3.07 -16.19
CA ALA A 114 -8.20 -2.46 -15.22
C ALA A 114 -6.77 -2.40 -15.77
N ILE A 115 -6.30 -3.49 -16.39
CA ILE A 115 -4.95 -3.56 -16.95
C ILE A 115 -4.78 -2.53 -18.07
N GLU A 116 -5.72 -2.47 -19.02
CA GLU A 116 -5.68 -1.53 -20.14
C GLU A 116 -5.79 -0.07 -19.68
N GLU A 117 -6.69 0.23 -18.75
CA GLU A 117 -6.89 1.58 -18.21
C GLU A 117 -5.63 2.07 -17.47
N VAL A 118 -5.01 1.21 -16.65
CA VAL A 118 -3.74 1.54 -15.99
C VAL A 118 -2.62 1.69 -17.00
N GLN A 119 -2.46 0.75 -17.93
CA GLN A 119 -1.42 0.81 -18.97
C GLN A 119 -1.49 2.10 -19.79
N PHE A 120 -2.72 2.54 -20.13
CA PHE A 120 -2.94 3.81 -20.83
C PHE A 120 -2.50 5.03 -20.01
N LEU A 121 -2.83 5.04 -18.71
CA LEU A 121 -2.52 6.17 -17.82
C LEU A 121 -1.02 6.30 -17.51
N VAL A 122 -0.31 5.18 -17.30
CA VAL A 122 1.12 5.20 -16.95
C VAL A 122 2.04 5.10 -18.18
N ASN A 123 1.48 4.80 -19.36
CA ASN A 123 2.22 4.57 -20.62
C ASN A 123 3.37 3.56 -20.46
N ARG A 124 3.13 2.49 -19.70
CA ARG A 124 4.05 1.38 -19.42
C ARG A 124 3.29 0.06 -19.55
N SER A 125 3.96 -0.98 -20.00
CA SER A 125 3.45 -2.35 -19.88
C SER A 125 3.17 -2.69 -18.42
N VAL A 126 2.10 -3.45 -18.19
CA VAL A 126 1.64 -3.84 -16.86
C VAL A 126 1.68 -5.35 -16.73
N GLU A 127 2.32 -5.84 -15.67
CA GLU A 127 2.27 -7.24 -15.26
C GLU A 127 1.34 -7.36 -14.04
N PRO A 128 0.22 -8.11 -14.13
CA PRO A 128 -0.65 -8.30 -12.97
C PRO A 128 0.07 -9.10 -11.89
N ALA A 129 -0.26 -8.84 -10.64
CA ALA A 129 0.11 -9.64 -9.47
C ALA A 129 -1.11 -9.79 -8.56
N VAL A 130 -1.38 -10.98 -8.06
CA VAL A 130 -2.57 -11.22 -7.23
C VAL A 130 -2.34 -10.72 -5.82
N ALA A 131 -3.18 -9.83 -5.33
CA ALA A 131 -3.16 -9.34 -3.96
C ALA A 131 -4.55 -9.42 -3.33
N THR A 132 -4.59 -9.55 -2.01
CA THR A 132 -5.87 -9.58 -1.31
C THR A 132 -6.56 -8.22 -1.37
N LYS A 133 -7.91 -8.22 -1.45
CA LYS A 133 -8.72 -6.99 -1.36
C LYS A 133 -8.39 -6.20 -0.09
N HIS A 134 -8.07 -6.90 1.01
CA HIS A 134 -7.68 -6.29 2.27
C HIS A 134 -6.35 -5.53 2.16
N ALA A 135 -5.30 -6.18 1.64
CA ALA A 135 -3.98 -5.57 1.50
C ALA A 135 -4.03 -4.30 0.65
N ILE A 136 -4.70 -4.35 -0.50
CA ILE A 136 -4.83 -3.23 -1.42
C ILE A 136 -5.57 -2.06 -0.76
N ARG A 137 -6.71 -2.33 -0.11
CA ARG A 137 -7.48 -1.29 0.60
C ARG A 137 -6.70 -0.65 1.74
N LYS A 138 -5.97 -1.48 2.51
CA LYS A 138 -5.11 -1.00 3.61
C LYS A 138 -4.05 -0.06 3.07
N ALA A 139 -3.36 -0.44 1.99
CA ALA A 139 -2.34 0.38 1.36
C ALA A 139 -2.91 1.68 0.77
N LEU A 140 -4.03 1.64 0.05
CA LEU A 140 -4.69 2.83 -0.48
C LEU A 140 -5.07 3.82 0.63
N ASN A 141 -5.62 3.33 1.74
CA ASN A 141 -5.95 4.18 2.89
C ASN A 141 -4.71 4.84 3.50
N GLN A 142 -3.62 4.08 3.69
CA GLN A 142 -2.35 4.62 4.19
C GLN A 142 -1.77 5.69 3.25
N LEU A 143 -1.81 5.46 1.94
CA LEU A 143 -1.37 6.45 0.94
C LEU A 143 -2.20 7.73 1.02
N HIS A 144 -3.50 7.62 1.24
CA HIS A 144 -4.37 8.78 1.42
C HIS A 144 -4.08 9.55 2.70
N GLU A 145 -3.82 8.86 3.80
CA GLU A 145 -3.41 9.49 5.06
C GLU A 145 -2.08 10.24 4.90
N LEU A 146 -1.08 9.62 4.25
CA LEU A 146 0.20 10.26 3.95
C LEU A 146 0.05 11.50 3.07
N LYS A 147 -0.76 11.43 2.00
CA LYS A 147 -1.06 12.60 1.14
C LYS A 147 -1.76 13.72 1.92
N ARG A 148 -2.73 13.38 2.78
CA ARG A 148 -3.41 14.37 3.63
C ARG A 148 -2.45 15.03 4.61
N GLN A 149 -1.61 14.26 5.29
CA GLN A 149 -0.61 14.79 6.23
C GLN A 149 0.36 15.74 5.53
N ALA A 150 0.84 15.38 4.35
CA ALA A 150 1.70 16.24 3.54
C ALA A 150 1.04 17.56 3.12
N GLN A 151 -0.29 17.57 2.89
CA GLN A 151 -1.05 18.77 2.56
C GLN A 151 -1.39 19.63 3.79
N THR A 152 -1.53 19.02 4.97
CA THR A 152 -1.79 19.73 6.23
C THR A 152 -0.53 20.28 6.89
N MET A 153 0.64 19.74 6.54
CA MET A 153 1.91 20.35 6.93
C MET A 153 2.08 21.66 6.17
N PRO A 154 2.52 22.76 6.82
CA PRO A 154 3.00 23.91 6.07
C PRO A 154 4.07 23.41 5.08
N PRO A 155 4.09 23.92 3.83
CA PRO A 155 5.09 23.50 2.86
C PRO A 155 6.46 23.54 3.55
N PRO A 156 7.29 22.48 3.41
CA PRO A 156 8.58 22.42 4.07
C PRO A 156 9.27 23.74 3.77
N VAL A 157 9.60 24.49 4.85
CA VAL A 157 10.13 25.86 4.78
C VAL A 157 11.16 25.86 3.66
N ALA A 158 10.82 26.56 2.57
CA ALA A 158 11.37 26.44 1.21
C ALA A 158 12.58 25.50 1.10
N ARG A 159 12.47 24.40 0.32
CA ARG A 159 13.58 23.50 -0.07
C ARG A 159 14.90 24.27 0.03
N VAL A 160 15.70 23.96 1.05
CA VAL A 160 16.92 24.71 1.31
C VAL A 160 17.74 24.64 0.01
N PRO A 161 17.95 25.77 -0.68
CA PRO A 161 18.66 25.78 -1.96
C PRO A 161 20.00 25.06 -1.84
N ALA A 162 20.43 24.35 -2.88
CA ALA A 162 21.61 23.48 -2.82
C ALA A 162 22.88 24.25 -2.39
N ASP A 163 22.97 25.52 -2.77
CA ASP A 163 24.01 26.48 -2.35
C ASP A 163 23.96 26.75 -0.84
N LYS A 164 22.77 26.85 -0.23
CA LYS A 164 22.62 26.99 1.23
C LYS A 164 22.89 25.67 1.95
N LEU A 165 22.54 24.53 1.35
CA LEU A 165 22.86 23.20 1.90
C LEU A 165 24.37 22.98 2.01
N ARG A 166 25.13 23.34 0.96
CA ARG A 166 26.60 23.27 0.96
C ARG A 166 27.20 24.14 2.07
N ARG A 167 26.72 25.38 2.22
CA ARG A 167 27.17 26.25 3.31
C ARG A 167 26.91 25.67 4.69
N LEU A 168 25.76 25.00 4.90
CA LEU A 168 25.49 24.30 6.16
C LEU A 168 26.46 23.13 6.39
N GLN A 169 26.77 22.35 5.34
CA GLN A 169 27.73 21.24 5.43
C GLN A 169 29.15 21.70 5.76
N ASP A 170 29.56 22.86 5.24
CA ASP A 170 30.88 23.45 5.48
C ASP A 170 30.96 24.23 6.80
N THR A 171 29.83 24.44 7.49
CA THR A 171 29.80 25.17 8.76
C THR A 171 30.16 24.22 9.91
N PRO A 172 31.10 24.60 10.81
CA PRO A 172 31.42 23.80 11.98
C PRO A 172 30.18 23.48 12.82
N LEU A 173 30.06 22.23 13.28
CA LEU A 173 28.89 21.75 14.05
C LEU A 173 28.59 22.64 15.27
N GLU A 174 29.62 23.14 15.94
CA GLU A 174 29.46 24.04 17.09
C GLU A 174 28.73 25.34 16.71
N GLN A 175 29.03 25.91 15.55
CA GLN A 175 28.38 27.14 15.09
C GLN A 175 26.94 26.88 14.67
N LEU A 176 26.67 25.76 14.00
CA LEU A 176 25.30 25.33 13.67
C LEU A 176 24.47 25.10 14.93
N PHE A 177 25.06 24.45 15.93
CA PHE A 177 24.41 24.18 17.20
C PHE A 177 24.09 25.49 17.94
N ARG A 178 25.03 26.42 18.04
CA ARG A 178 24.77 27.76 18.60
C ARG A 178 23.65 28.49 17.87
N ALA A 179 23.67 28.51 16.54
CA ALA A 179 22.64 29.15 15.74
C ALA A 179 21.26 28.51 15.95
N TYR A 180 21.20 27.18 16.03
CA TYR A 180 19.97 26.45 16.33
C TYR A 180 19.41 26.79 17.72
N LEU A 181 20.27 26.85 18.75
CA LEU A 181 19.85 27.23 20.10
C LEU A 181 19.32 28.66 20.16
N LEU A 182 19.98 29.61 19.49
CA LEU A 182 19.51 30.99 19.39
C LEU A 182 18.12 31.08 18.74
N LEU A 183 17.90 30.37 17.63
CA LEU A 183 16.60 30.34 16.94
C LEU A 183 15.48 29.79 17.83
N ARG A 184 15.76 28.75 18.64
CA ARG A 184 14.76 28.19 19.56
C ARG A 184 14.49 29.12 20.74
N ALA A 185 15.52 29.78 21.27
CA ALA A 185 15.36 30.78 22.33
C ALA A 185 14.55 31.99 21.84
N GLU A 186 14.81 32.50 20.64
CA GLU A 186 14.06 33.61 20.02
C GLU A 186 12.58 33.26 19.80
N ARG A 187 12.28 31.99 19.53
CA ARG A 187 10.90 31.47 19.41
C ARG A 187 10.24 31.16 20.76
N GLY A 188 10.96 31.33 21.86
CA GLY A 188 10.48 30.99 23.22
C GLY A 188 10.34 29.49 23.46
N GLU A 189 10.92 28.63 22.61
CA GLU A 189 10.84 27.17 22.73
C GLU A 189 11.86 26.61 23.74
N LEU A 190 12.80 27.42 24.19
CA LEU A 190 13.92 26.99 25.00
C LEU A 190 14.36 28.12 25.95
N SER A 191 14.37 27.84 27.26
CA SER A 191 14.96 28.73 28.26
C SER A 191 16.47 28.54 28.32
N VAL A 192 17.22 29.64 28.44
CA VAL A 192 18.68 29.62 28.60
C VAL A 192 19.05 28.92 29.91
N ASP A 193 18.29 29.16 30.97
CA ASP A 193 18.52 28.55 32.29
C ASP A 193 18.33 27.03 32.25
N ASP A 194 17.26 26.54 31.59
CA ASP A 194 17.00 25.10 31.44
C ASP A 194 18.08 24.37 30.64
N LEU A 195 18.72 25.07 29.69
CA LEU A 195 19.78 24.50 28.87
C LEU A 195 21.09 24.41 29.67
N LEU A 196 21.45 25.44 30.42
CA LEU A 196 22.62 25.43 31.31
C LEU A 196 22.49 24.32 32.37
N ASP A 197 21.31 24.20 32.99
CA ASP A 197 21.00 23.13 33.96
C ASP A 197 21.19 21.72 33.39
N ARG A 198 20.94 21.53 32.09
CA ARG A 198 21.13 20.24 31.42
C ARG A 198 22.58 19.98 31.04
N VAL A 199 23.32 21.02 30.66
CA VAL A 199 24.76 20.91 30.36
C VAL A 199 25.55 20.55 31.62
N ASP A 200 25.23 21.19 32.75
CA ASP A 200 25.87 20.90 34.04
C ASP A 200 25.60 19.46 34.53
N LYS A 201 24.47 18.86 34.14
CA LYS A 201 24.14 17.45 34.44
C LYS A 201 24.81 16.44 33.52
N LEU A 202 25.35 16.88 32.38
CA LEU A 202 26.03 16.04 31.39
C LEU A 202 27.57 16.12 31.49
N SER A 203 28.09 16.99 32.37
CA SER A 203 29.51 17.22 32.65
C SER A 203 29.98 16.40 33.84
#